data_AF-A0A674DQQ1-F1
#
_entry.id   AF-A0A674DQQ1-F1
#
_cell.length_a   1.000
_cell.length_b   1.000
_cell.length_c   1.000
_cell.angle_alpha   90.00
_cell.angle_beta   90.00
_cell.angle_gamma   90.00
#
_symmetry.space_group_name_H-M   'P 1'
#
loop_
_entity.id
_entity.type
_entity.pdbx_description
1 polymer ?
#
loop_
_entity_poly.entity_id
_entity_poly.type
_entity_poly.pdbx_seq_one_letter_code
_entity_poly.pdbx_strand_id
1 'polypeptide(L)'
;MRKKARHHSVPVPQRPPSPIRPSPNKQTLTYAQAQRMVDMEIDGRVHRISIYDKLDVISDDDPTAQEIMECTKKLFLVLFFDNKRSWQWLPKSKMVPLGIDKTVDKIKMMEGRTSSIRKAVQTAFKHAMKHLSIVQDEPVSDMSDVD
;
A
#
# COMPACT_ATOMS: atom_id res chain seq x y z
N MET A 1 60.65 -56.51 1.33
CA MET A 1 59.37 -56.16 2.02
C MET A 1 59.46 -54.73 2.56
N ARG A 2 58.64 -53.78 2.08
CA ARG A 2 58.49 -52.43 2.66
C ARG A 2 57.00 -52.07 2.62
N LYS A 3 56.36 -51.90 3.79
CA LYS A 3 54.93 -51.54 3.92
C LYS A 3 54.79 -50.01 3.84
N LYS A 4 53.97 -49.50 2.92
CA LYS A 4 53.62 -48.06 2.83
C LYS A 4 52.75 -47.67 4.02
N ALA A 5 53.15 -46.63 4.76
CA ALA A 5 52.41 -46.07 5.87
C ALA A 5 51.18 -45.28 5.37
N ARG A 6 50.03 -45.47 6.02
CA ARG A 6 48.80 -44.71 5.75
C ARG A 6 48.90 -43.33 6.43
N HIS A 7 48.68 -42.27 5.65
CA HIS A 7 48.57 -40.92 6.18
C HIS A 7 47.39 -40.83 7.15
N HIS A 8 47.67 -40.40 8.39
CA HIS A 8 46.64 -40.13 9.39
C HIS A 8 46.03 -38.76 9.05
N SER A 9 44.71 -38.71 8.81
CA SER A 9 43.98 -37.46 8.68
C SER A 9 43.85 -36.80 10.06
N VAL A 10 44.15 -35.50 10.14
CA VAL A 10 44.09 -34.73 11.38
C VAL A 10 42.63 -34.54 11.80
N PRO A 11 42.24 -34.73 13.08
CA PRO A 11 40.87 -34.50 13.53
C PRO A 11 40.51 -33.01 13.41
N VAL A 12 39.49 -32.69 12.62
CA VAL A 12 38.92 -31.33 12.56
C VAL A 12 38.18 -31.06 13.88
N PRO A 13 38.46 -29.94 14.59
CA PRO A 13 37.70 -29.57 15.78
C PRO A 13 36.22 -29.36 15.42
N GLN A 14 35.31 -30.05 16.13
CA GLN A 14 33.87 -29.90 15.97
C GLN A 14 33.47 -28.46 16.33
N ARG A 15 32.93 -27.72 15.34
CA ARG A 15 32.39 -26.37 15.56
C ARG A 15 31.19 -26.48 16.51
N PRO A 16 31.11 -25.67 17.57
CA PRO A 16 29.94 -25.69 18.46
C PRO A 16 28.68 -25.37 17.63
N PRO A 17 27.56 -26.08 17.86
CA PRO A 17 26.32 -25.80 17.14
C PRO A 17 25.93 -24.35 17.42
N SER A 18 25.84 -23.55 16.35
CA SER A 18 25.43 -22.15 16.44
C SER A 18 24.08 -22.06 17.17
N PRO A 19 23.88 -21.12 18.11
CA PRO A 19 22.58 -20.90 18.72
C PRO A 19 21.56 -20.51 17.64
N ILE A 20 20.71 -21.44 17.23
CA ILE A 20 19.61 -21.17 16.31
C ILE A 20 18.58 -20.38 17.13
N ARG A 21 18.65 -19.04 17.07
CA ARG A 21 17.54 -18.22 17.52
C ARG A 21 16.45 -18.36 16.47
N PRO A 22 15.31 -19.01 16.75
CA PRO A 22 14.21 -19.00 15.80
C PRO A 22 13.82 -17.53 15.57
N SER A 23 13.87 -17.09 14.32
CA SER A 23 13.46 -15.73 13.96
C SER A 23 11.99 -15.54 14.38
N PRO A 24 11.63 -14.48 15.13
CA PRO A 24 10.30 -14.32 15.73
C PRO A 24 9.09 -14.18 14.78
N ASN A 25 9.22 -14.46 13.48
CA ASN A 25 8.11 -14.30 12.54
C ASN A 25 8.20 -15.19 11.30
N LYS A 26 8.69 -16.43 11.43
CA LYS A 26 8.29 -17.46 10.46
C LYS A 26 6.88 -17.90 10.82
N GLN A 27 5.88 -17.14 10.37
CA GLN A 27 4.51 -17.65 10.27
C GLN A 27 4.49 -18.72 9.16
N THR A 28 5.22 -19.80 9.38
CA THR A 28 5.15 -20.99 8.54
C THR A 28 3.82 -21.63 8.87
N LEU A 29 2.90 -21.62 7.91
CA LEU A 29 1.62 -22.27 8.06
C LEU A 29 1.83 -23.75 8.40
N THR A 30 0.94 -24.30 9.24
CA THR A 30 0.86 -25.76 9.40
C THR A 30 0.59 -26.41 8.05
N TYR A 31 0.95 -27.68 7.89
CA TYR A 31 0.70 -28.41 6.65
C TYR A 31 -0.76 -28.30 6.19
N ALA A 32 -1.70 -28.50 7.11
CA ALA A 32 -3.12 -28.36 6.82
C ALA A 32 -3.53 -26.92 6.45
N GLN A 33 -2.92 -25.90 7.05
CA GLN A 33 -3.16 -24.50 6.66
C GLN A 33 -2.57 -24.21 5.27
N ALA A 34 -1.36 -24.67 4.98
CA ALA A 34 -0.71 -24.48 3.68
C ALA A 34 -1.48 -25.15 2.54
N GLN A 35 -2.03 -26.36 2.77
CA GLN A 35 -2.86 -27.08 1.79
C GLN A 35 -4.16 -26.33 1.42
N ARG A 36 -4.59 -25.38 2.25
CA ARG A 36 -5.78 -24.56 1.99
C ARG A 36 -5.45 -23.28 1.25
N MET A 37 -4.17 -22.93 1.12
CA MET A 37 -3.73 -21.73 0.44
C MET A 37 -3.28 -22.08 -0.98
N VAL A 38 -3.70 -21.27 -1.95
CA VAL A 38 -3.29 -21.35 -3.36
C VAL A 38 -2.57 -20.06 -3.73
N ASP A 39 -1.39 -20.20 -4.31
CA ASP A 39 -0.63 -19.08 -4.87
C ASP A 39 -0.91 -19.00 -6.38
N MET A 40 -1.33 -17.84 -6.86
CA MET A 40 -1.64 -17.54 -8.26
C MET A 40 -0.87 -16.31 -8.72
N GLU A 41 -0.38 -16.30 -9.95
CA GLU A 41 0.27 -15.12 -10.52
C GLU A 41 -0.72 -14.34 -11.38
N ILE A 42 -0.99 -13.08 -11.01
CA ILE A 42 -1.87 -12.16 -11.73
C ILE A 42 -1.07 -10.88 -11.99
N ASP A 43 -0.95 -10.48 -13.26
CA ASP A 43 -0.19 -9.30 -13.69
C ASP A 43 1.25 -9.22 -13.14
N GLY A 44 1.93 -10.37 -13.04
CA GLY A 44 3.29 -10.47 -12.52
C GLY A 44 3.38 -10.32 -10.99
N ARG A 45 2.27 -10.42 -10.26
CA ARG A 45 2.21 -10.46 -8.79
C ARG A 45 1.63 -11.76 -8.29
N VAL A 46 2.33 -12.39 -7.35
CA VAL A 46 1.84 -13.57 -6.64
C VAL A 46 0.76 -13.15 -5.64
N HIS A 47 -0.43 -13.69 -5.83
CA HIS A 47 -1.60 -13.56 -4.97
C HIS A 47 -1.82 -14.88 -4.25
N ARG A 48 -2.04 -14.83 -2.94
CA ARG A 48 -2.24 -16.01 -2.10
C ARG A 48 -3.64 -15.99 -1.52
N ILE A 49 -4.46 -16.97 -1.88
CA ILE A 49 -5.89 -17.04 -1.53
C ILE A 49 -6.23 -18.36 -0.82
N SER A 50 -7.22 -18.36 0.07
CA SER A 50 -7.71 -19.58 0.70
C SER A 50 -8.79 -20.23 -0.16
N ILE A 51 -8.79 -21.55 -0.28
CA ILE A 51 -9.84 -22.31 -0.99
C ILE A 51 -11.22 -22.22 -0.32
N TYR A 52 -11.29 -21.74 0.92
CA TYR A 52 -12.55 -21.52 1.63
C TYR A 52 -13.06 -20.09 1.53
N ASP A 53 -12.27 -19.18 0.96
CA ASP A 53 -12.73 -17.81 0.75
C ASP A 53 -13.82 -17.82 -0.32
N LYS A 54 -14.97 -17.22 0.02
CA LYS A 54 -16.04 -17.01 -0.95
C LYS A 54 -15.62 -15.83 -1.82
N LEU A 55 -15.06 -16.13 -2.99
CA LEU A 55 -14.67 -15.13 -3.97
C LEU A 55 -15.85 -14.84 -4.91
N ASP A 56 -16.12 -13.57 -5.14
CA ASP A 56 -17.13 -13.15 -6.10
C ASP A 56 -16.59 -13.37 -7.52
N VAL A 57 -17.29 -14.20 -8.30
CA VAL A 57 -16.96 -14.43 -9.71
C VAL A 57 -17.56 -13.30 -10.52
N ILE A 58 -16.69 -12.45 -11.06
CA ILE A 58 -17.10 -11.34 -11.92
C ILE A 58 -16.75 -11.74 -13.36
N SER A 59 -17.76 -11.85 -14.23
CA SER A 59 -17.56 -12.07 -15.67
C SER A 59 -17.08 -10.77 -16.34
N ASP A 60 -16.25 -10.88 -17.38
CA ASP A 60 -15.75 -9.70 -18.13
C ASP A 60 -16.87 -8.87 -18.79
N ASP A 61 -18.02 -9.50 -19.06
CA ASP A 61 -19.23 -8.86 -19.61
C ASP A 61 -20.12 -8.20 -18.55
N ASP A 62 -19.83 -8.39 -17.26
CA ASP A 62 -20.59 -7.74 -16.19
C ASP A 62 -20.23 -6.25 -16.14
N PRO A 63 -21.19 -5.32 -16.29
CA PRO A 63 -20.92 -3.89 -16.20
C PRO A 63 -20.22 -3.50 -14.90
N THR A 64 -20.47 -4.19 -13.79
CA THR A 64 -19.72 -3.96 -12.53
C THR A 64 -18.25 -4.36 -12.63
N ALA A 65 -17.89 -5.39 -13.41
CA ALA A 65 -16.49 -5.74 -13.70
C ALA A 65 -15.78 -4.63 -14.46
N GLN A 66 -16.45 -4.12 -15.49
CA GLN A 66 -15.92 -3.05 -16.32
C GLN A 66 -15.76 -1.77 -15.51
N GLU A 67 -16.72 -1.40 -14.68
CA GLU A 67 -16.61 -0.24 -13.78
C GLU A 67 -15.49 -0.41 -12.75
N ILE A 68 -15.31 -1.59 -12.16
CA ILE A 68 -14.22 -1.86 -11.21
C ILE A 68 -12.86 -1.82 -11.93
N MET A 69 -12.77 -2.42 -13.11
CA MET A 69 -11.56 -2.46 -13.92
C MET A 69 -11.22 -1.08 -14.50
N GLU A 70 -12.20 -0.28 -14.90
CA GLU A 70 -12.01 1.10 -15.33
C GLU A 70 -11.70 2.03 -14.16
N CYS A 71 -12.34 1.87 -13.00
CA CYS A 71 -11.99 2.65 -11.80
C CYS A 71 -10.58 2.37 -11.29
N THR A 72 -10.08 1.14 -11.48
CA THR A 72 -8.69 0.80 -11.14
C THR A 72 -7.68 1.26 -12.20
N LYS A 73 -8.09 1.34 -13.47
CA LYS A 73 -7.27 1.89 -14.57
C LYS A 73 -7.27 3.42 -14.64
N LYS A 74 -8.35 4.08 -14.19
CA LYS A 74 -8.52 5.53 -14.29
C LYS A 74 -7.68 6.25 -13.23
N LEU A 75 -6.76 7.07 -13.73
CA LEU A 75 -5.93 7.94 -12.91
C LEU A 75 -6.49 9.35 -12.91
N PHE A 76 -6.34 10.02 -11.77
CA PHE A 76 -6.71 11.42 -11.58
C PHE A 76 -5.43 12.24 -11.46
N LEU A 77 -5.40 13.39 -12.15
CA LEU A 77 -4.33 14.36 -11.98
C LEU A 77 -4.59 15.15 -10.69
N VAL A 78 -3.72 14.96 -9.71
CA VAL A 78 -3.83 15.60 -8.40
C VAL A 78 -2.73 16.64 -8.24
N LEU A 79 -3.14 17.86 -7.88
CA LEU A 79 -2.24 18.93 -7.48
C LEU A 79 -2.15 19.00 -5.96
N PHE A 80 -0.97 18.79 -5.40
CA PHE A 80 -0.75 18.89 -3.97
C PHE A 80 -0.71 20.34 -3.48
N PHE A 81 -1.12 20.55 -2.24
CA PHE A 81 -1.02 21.81 -1.51
C PHE A 81 0.36 22.01 -0.83
N ASP A 82 1.40 21.33 -1.33
CA ASP A 82 2.77 21.51 -0.87
C ASP A 82 3.41 22.79 -1.49
N ASN A 83 4.59 23.15 -1.00
CA ASN A 83 5.27 24.39 -1.45
C ASN A 83 5.65 24.35 -2.93
N LYS A 84 5.93 23.15 -3.46
CA LYS A 84 6.35 22.97 -4.86
C LYS A 84 5.17 22.85 -5.81
N ARG A 85 3.94 22.80 -5.31
CA ARG A 85 2.72 22.59 -6.10
C ARG A 85 2.90 21.36 -7.00
N SER A 86 3.29 20.26 -6.38
CA SER A 86 3.62 19.04 -7.10
C SER A 86 2.38 18.38 -7.70
N TRP A 87 2.53 17.84 -8.90
CA TRP A 87 1.48 17.13 -9.62
C TRP A 87 1.75 15.62 -9.57
N GLN A 88 0.70 14.82 -9.40
CA GLN A 88 0.79 13.36 -9.38
C GLN A 88 -0.45 12.72 -9.97
N TRP A 89 -0.26 11.69 -10.78
CA TRP A 89 -1.33 10.81 -11.21
C TRP A 89 -1.60 9.75 -10.14
N LEU A 90 -2.83 9.70 -9.60
CA LEU A 90 -3.25 8.75 -8.57
C LEU A 90 -4.57 8.07 -8.93
N PRO A 91 -4.73 6.76 -8.67
CA PRO A 91 -6.03 6.10 -8.78
C PRO A 91 -6.95 6.51 -7.63
N LYS A 92 -8.26 6.39 -7.83
CA LYS A 92 -9.29 6.74 -6.82
C LYS A 92 -9.10 5.97 -5.51
N SER A 93 -8.62 4.73 -5.57
CA SER A 93 -8.35 3.89 -4.39
C SER A 93 -7.30 4.45 -3.43
N LYS A 94 -6.48 5.41 -3.89
CA LYS A 94 -5.48 6.10 -3.06
C LYS A 94 -5.96 7.46 -2.55
N MET A 95 -7.21 7.82 -2.81
CA MET A 95 -7.78 9.12 -2.48
C MET A 95 -8.91 8.96 -1.47
N VAL A 96 -9.00 9.91 -0.53
CA VAL A 96 -10.06 9.98 0.46
C VAL A 96 -10.54 11.44 0.49
N PRO A 97 -11.86 11.71 0.56
CA PRO A 97 -12.37 13.07 0.67
C PRO A 97 -11.80 13.79 1.89
N LEU A 98 -11.27 15.00 1.68
CA LEU A 98 -10.69 15.84 2.72
C LEU A 98 -11.75 16.82 3.26
N GLY A 99 -11.78 17.06 4.57
CA GLY A 99 -12.65 18.08 5.19
C GLY A 99 -14.07 17.64 5.50
N ILE A 100 -14.43 16.38 5.20
CA ILE A 100 -15.74 15.81 5.51
C ILE A 100 -15.74 15.18 6.92
N ASP A 101 -14.80 14.27 7.18
CA ASP A 101 -14.67 13.60 8.47
C ASP A 101 -13.44 14.10 9.24
N LYS A 102 -13.69 14.89 10.28
CA LYS A 102 -12.67 15.46 11.17
C LYS A 102 -11.79 14.39 11.84
N THR A 103 -12.31 13.20 12.08
CA THR A 103 -11.58 12.09 12.70
C THR A 103 -10.57 11.52 11.73
N VAL A 104 -11.01 11.24 10.49
CA VAL A 104 -10.14 10.73 9.42
C VAL A 104 -9.05 11.75 9.10
N ASP A 105 -9.40 13.02 8.95
CA ASP A 105 -8.44 14.09 8.70
C ASP A 105 -7.38 14.18 9.81
N LYS A 106 -7.81 14.07 11.08
CA LYS A 106 -6.89 14.08 12.22
C LYS A 106 -5.95 12.88 12.22
N ILE A 107 -6.44 11.69 11.89
CA ILE A 107 -5.61 10.48 11.75
C ILE A 107 -4.59 10.69 10.62
N LYS A 108 -5.04 11.16 9.44
CA LYS A 108 -4.21 11.40 8.26
C LYS A 108 -3.11 12.44 8.52
N MET A 109 -3.40 13.50 9.28
CA MET A 109 -2.40 14.49 9.68
C MET A 109 -1.29 13.92 10.58
N MET A 110 -1.55 12.79 11.25
CA MET A 110 -0.61 12.15 12.20
C MET A 110 0.18 10.98 11.61
N GLU A 111 -0.12 10.54 10.38
CA GLU A 111 0.55 9.40 9.71
C GLU A 111 2.04 9.65 9.39
N GLY A 112 2.48 10.91 9.38
CA GLY A 112 3.88 11.27 9.08
C GLY A 112 4.88 10.71 10.09
N ARG A 113 5.90 9.98 9.61
CA ARG A 113 6.94 9.35 10.44
C ARG A 113 7.80 10.35 11.24
N THR A 114 7.99 11.55 10.71
CA THR A 114 8.79 12.61 11.38
C THR A 114 7.94 13.85 11.69
N SER A 115 8.40 14.66 12.64
CA SER A 115 7.75 15.92 12.99
C SER A 115 7.75 16.93 11.83
N SER A 116 8.81 16.94 11.00
CA SER A 116 8.89 17.79 9.81
C SER A 116 7.82 17.43 8.77
N ILE A 117 7.60 16.13 8.53
CA ILE A 117 6.53 15.65 7.63
C ILE A 117 5.17 16.08 8.18
N ARG A 118 4.89 15.83 9.47
CA ARG A 118 3.61 16.21 10.08
C ARG A 118 3.35 17.71 10.01
N LYS A 119 4.36 18.55 10.23
CA LYS A 119 4.25 20.00 10.08
C LYS A 119 3.93 20.41 8.63
N ALA A 120 4.63 19.83 7.65
CA ALA A 120 4.36 20.11 6.24
C ALA A 120 2.93 19.70 5.84
N VAL A 121 2.47 18.53 6.29
CA VAL A 121 1.10 18.04 6.06
C VAL A 121 0.06 18.97 6.69
N GLN A 122 0.28 19.43 7.93
CA GLN A 122 -0.62 20.39 8.59
C GLN A 122 -0.69 21.72 7.83
N THR A 123 0.42 22.23 7.32
CA THR A 123 0.43 23.45 6.50
C THR A 123 -0.35 23.23 5.20
N ALA A 124 -0.12 22.13 4.49
CA ALA A 124 -0.86 21.78 3.28
C ALA A 124 -2.37 21.64 3.55
N PHE A 125 -2.76 21.03 4.66
CA PHE A 125 -4.15 20.93 5.09
C PHE A 125 -4.79 22.31 5.29
N LYS A 126 -4.11 23.24 5.97
CA LYS A 126 -4.60 24.61 6.14
C LYS A 126 -4.80 25.33 4.80
N HIS A 127 -3.88 25.14 3.85
CA HIS A 127 -4.02 25.70 2.51
C HIS A 127 -5.23 25.11 1.78
N ALA A 128 -5.46 23.81 1.89
CA ALA A 128 -6.61 23.14 1.31
C ALA A 128 -7.94 23.64 1.90
N MET A 129 -8.03 23.79 3.22
CA MET A 129 -9.25 24.30 3.88
C MET A 129 -9.54 25.75 3.51
N LYS A 130 -8.50 26.59 3.38
CA LYS A 130 -8.66 27.96 2.87
C LYS A 130 -9.17 27.98 1.43
N HIS A 131 -8.65 27.08 0.59
CA HIS A 131 -9.14 26.96 -0.79
C HIS A 131 -10.61 26.53 -0.81
N LEU A 132 -10.99 25.58 0.05
CA LEU A 132 -12.37 25.11 0.15
C LEU A 132 -13.33 26.22 0.57
N SER A 133 -12.98 27.05 1.55
CA SER A 133 -13.84 28.18 1.94
C SER A 133 -14.02 29.17 0.80
N ILE A 134 -12.95 29.51 0.08
CA ILE A 134 -13.01 30.43 -1.07
C ILE A 134 -13.93 29.89 -2.16
N VAL A 135 -13.84 28.59 -2.47
CA VAL A 135 -14.65 27.97 -3.53
C VAL A 135 -16.11 27.82 -3.13
N GLN A 136 -16.42 27.65 -1.85
CA GLN A 136 -17.80 27.54 -1.36
C GLN A 136 -18.50 28.88 -1.19
N ASP A 137 -17.75 29.96 -0.93
CA ASP A 137 -18.28 31.31 -0.73
C ASP A 137 -18.40 32.12 -2.04
N GLU A 138 -18.17 31.55 -3.23
CA GLU A 138 -18.44 32.22 -4.51
C GLU A 138 -19.96 32.33 -4.75
N PRO A 139 -20.56 33.54 -4.67
CA PRO A 139 -21.89 33.74 -5.23
C PRO A 139 -21.72 33.65 -6.74
N VAL A 140 -22.41 32.72 -7.38
CA VAL A 140 -22.67 32.74 -8.83
C VAL A 140 -23.08 34.16 -9.19
N SER A 141 -22.12 34.94 -9.69
CA SER A 141 -22.34 36.32 -10.08
C SER A 141 -23.28 36.26 -11.25
N ASP A 142 -24.52 36.61 -10.94
CA ASP A 142 -25.67 36.67 -11.82
C ASP A 142 -25.29 37.52 -13.03
N MET A 143 -25.05 36.84 -14.16
CA MET A 143 -24.80 37.47 -15.46
C MET A 143 -26.14 37.92 -16.06
N SER A 144 -26.92 38.68 -15.29
CA SER A 144 -28.15 39.32 -15.75
C SER A 144 -28.04 40.83 -15.55
N ASP A 145 -27.37 41.48 -16.50
CA ASP A 145 -27.69 42.85 -16.88
C ASP A 145 -27.04 43.16 -18.24
N VAL A 146 -27.75 42.78 -19.29
CA VAL A 146 -27.71 43.44 -20.60
C VAL A 146 -29.10 44.04 -20.78
N ASP A 147 -29.16 45.36 -20.69
CA ASP A 147 -30.21 46.22 -21.26
C ASP A 147 -29.52 47.42 -21.93
#